data_AF-A0A7R8W628-F1
#
_entry.id   AF-A0A7R8W628-F1
#
_cell.length_a   1.000
_cell.length_b   1.000
_cell.length_c   1.000
_cell.angle_alpha   90.00
_cell.angle_beta   90.00
_cell.angle_gamma   90.00
#
_symmetry.space_group_name_H-M   'P 1'
#
loop_
_entity.id
_entity.type
_entity.pdbx_description
1 polymer ?
#
loop_
_entity_poly.entity_id
_entity_poly.type
_entity_poly.pdbx_seq_one_letter_code
_entity_poly.pdbx_strand_id
1 'polypeptide(L)'
;MSKHHSKIRHYQNLRERYTNCTYVEGNLEITWIDDDHLDLSFLSQIREVTGYVLISYVDVKRLVLPSLQIIRGRSLFSVPNDERDFSLMVAKCSKMETLEMPALRDILHGSVGLFDNYNLCHIKTINWTEIISDKQASYTYQYNITETERECPPCDKSCVAGCWGEGAHNCQQFSKINCSPQCADGRCFGPNPRECCHSLVVWLVAGERVLITANSFPRSTVLLSVPTEGALDRTLASVVIRHAQEVAPALLLLSAWLVVTSSTTENAVRSVRR
;
A
#
# COMPACT_ATOMS: atom_id res chain seq x y z
N MET A 1 -5.77 -12.83 37.99
CA MET A 1 -4.92 -11.95 37.17
C MET A 1 -5.74 -10.73 36.77
N SER A 2 -5.32 -9.51 37.14
CA SER A 2 -6.13 -8.30 36.98
C SER A 2 -6.26 -7.88 35.50
N LYS A 3 -7.38 -7.26 35.12
CA LYS A 3 -7.68 -6.75 33.77
C LYS A 3 -6.56 -5.84 33.23
N HIS A 4 -5.91 -5.08 34.11
CA HIS A 4 -4.77 -4.22 33.81
C HIS A 4 -3.53 -5.00 33.32
N HIS A 5 -3.23 -6.14 33.94
CA HIS A 5 -2.09 -6.98 33.53
C HIS A 5 -2.30 -7.57 32.13
N SER A 6 -3.56 -7.84 31.74
CA SER A 6 -3.89 -8.33 30.40
C SER A 6 -3.68 -7.27 29.30
N LYS A 7 -3.93 -5.99 29.61
CA LYS A 7 -3.77 -4.89 28.64
C LYS A 7 -2.30 -4.55 28.38
N ILE A 8 -1.48 -4.52 29.43
CA ILE A 8 -0.02 -4.35 29.28
C ILE A 8 0.55 -5.46 28.39
N ARG A 9 0.16 -6.72 28.66
CA ARG A 9 0.60 -7.85 27.84
C ARG A 9 0.14 -7.74 26.39
N HIS A 10 -1.08 -7.25 26.15
CA HIS A 10 -1.59 -6.99 24.81
C HIS A 10 -0.74 -5.95 24.06
N TYR A 11 -0.43 -4.82 24.69
CA TYR A 11 0.46 -3.80 24.11
C TYR A 11 1.86 -4.37 23.83
N GLN A 12 2.43 -5.14 24.77
CA GLN A 12 3.73 -5.79 24.58
C GLN A 12 3.74 -6.74 23.38
N ASN A 13 2.73 -7.59 23.24
CA ASN A 13 2.59 -8.49 22.10
C ASN A 13 2.51 -7.73 20.77
N LEU A 14 1.76 -6.61 20.76
CA LEU A 14 1.60 -5.78 19.58
C LEU A 14 2.93 -5.09 19.20
N ARG A 15 3.67 -4.58 20.20
CA ARG A 15 5.00 -4.00 20.00
C ARG A 15 5.99 -5.04 19.48
N GLU A 16 6.09 -6.19 20.11
CA GLU A 16 7.01 -7.27 19.71
C GLU A 16 6.72 -7.76 18.28
N ARG A 17 5.44 -7.85 17.91
CA ARG A 17 5.03 -8.30 16.57
C ARG A 17 5.42 -7.34 15.46
N TYR A 18 5.29 -6.03 15.68
CA TYR A 18 5.41 -5.04 14.61
C TYR A 18 6.70 -4.20 14.64
N THR A 19 7.54 -4.35 15.67
CA THR A 19 8.84 -3.68 15.70
C THR A 19 9.70 -4.10 14.50
N ASN A 20 10.20 -3.10 13.75
CA ASN A 20 10.97 -3.29 12.50
C ASN A 20 10.23 -4.04 11.39
N CYS A 21 8.89 -4.15 11.47
CA CYS A 21 8.08 -4.73 10.42
C CYS A 21 7.80 -3.69 9.31
N THR A 22 8.04 -4.06 8.06
CA THR A 22 7.74 -3.23 6.88
C THR A 22 6.57 -3.78 6.06
N TYR A 23 6.28 -5.06 6.21
CA TYR A 23 5.28 -5.79 5.44
C TYR A 23 4.47 -6.69 6.35
N VAL A 24 3.16 -6.44 6.46
CA VAL A 24 2.25 -7.25 7.28
C VAL A 24 1.53 -8.24 6.39
N GLU A 25 1.90 -9.52 6.50
CA GLU A 25 1.16 -10.61 5.90
C GLU A 25 -0.04 -10.99 6.79
N GLY A 26 -1.20 -10.44 6.46
CA GLY A 26 -2.43 -10.57 7.22
C GLY A 26 -3.01 -9.21 7.59
N ASN A 27 -3.66 -9.12 8.74
CA ASN A 27 -4.35 -7.92 9.20
C ASN A 27 -3.49 -7.14 10.20
N LEU A 28 -3.56 -5.81 10.13
CA LEU A 28 -3.00 -4.93 11.15
C LEU A 28 -4.12 -4.50 12.11
N GLU A 29 -4.16 -5.10 13.29
CA GLU A 29 -5.17 -4.82 14.32
C GLU A 29 -4.53 -4.05 15.48
N ILE A 30 -4.83 -2.75 15.57
CA ILE A 30 -4.41 -1.86 16.65
C ILE A 30 -5.63 -1.62 17.53
N THR A 31 -5.72 -2.37 18.63
CA THR A 31 -6.90 -2.36 19.47
C THR A 31 -6.60 -2.26 20.95
N TRP A 32 -7.56 -1.78 21.74
CA TRP A 32 -7.52 -1.79 23.21
C TRP A 32 -6.29 -1.11 23.82
N ILE A 33 -5.95 0.07 23.29
CA ILE A 33 -4.86 0.93 23.79
C ILE A 33 -5.50 2.11 24.51
N ASP A 34 -5.66 2.01 25.83
CA ASP A 34 -6.43 2.96 26.65
C ASP A 34 -5.58 4.01 27.39
N ASP A 35 -4.25 3.85 27.36
CA ASP A 35 -3.27 4.77 27.92
C ASP A 35 -2.73 5.67 26.79
N ASP A 36 -2.94 6.99 26.93
CA ASP A 36 -2.58 8.00 25.94
C ASP A 36 -1.08 8.33 25.91
N HIS A 37 -0.30 7.79 26.86
CA HIS A 37 1.15 7.94 26.93
C HIS A 37 1.92 6.78 26.26
N LEU A 38 1.22 5.76 25.75
CA LEU A 38 1.87 4.63 25.10
C LEU A 38 2.51 5.03 23.76
N ASP A 39 3.76 4.62 23.58
CA ASP A 39 4.49 4.84 22.34
C ASP A 39 4.10 3.79 21.28
N LEU A 40 3.64 4.25 20.12
CA LEU A 40 3.30 3.43 18.96
C LEU A 40 4.28 3.62 17.78
N SER A 41 5.43 4.25 18.02
CA SER A 41 6.47 4.51 17.02
C SER A 41 7.00 3.25 16.33
N PHE A 42 6.89 2.08 16.95
CA PHE A 42 7.27 0.80 16.35
C PHE A 42 6.44 0.45 15.09
N LEU A 43 5.27 1.07 14.90
CA LEU A 43 4.46 0.95 13.69
C LEU A 43 4.99 1.76 12.51
N SER A 44 5.97 2.66 12.75
CA SER A 44 6.39 3.67 11.77
C SER A 44 6.96 3.12 10.47
N GLN A 45 7.48 1.89 10.50
CA GLN A 45 8.13 1.26 9.35
C GLN A 45 7.18 0.47 8.46
N ILE A 46 5.94 0.20 8.91
CA ILE A 46 4.97 -0.58 8.14
C ILE A 46 4.63 0.19 6.86
N ARG A 47 4.88 -0.44 5.71
CA ARG A 47 4.62 0.11 4.37
C ARG A 47 3.42 -0.52 3.69
N GLU A 48 3.16 -1.78 3.99
CA GLU A 48 2.14 -2.53 3.29
C GLU A 48 1.45 -3.52 4.24
N VAL A 49 0.13 -3.62 4.10
CA VAL A 49 -0.72 -4.59 4.80
C VAL A 49 -1.50 -5.39 3.74
N THR A 50 -1.41 -6.72 3.77
CA THR A 50 -2.08 -7.55 2.75
C THR A 50 -3.57 -7.75 3.01
N GLY A 51 -3.98 -7.75 4.28
CA GLY A 51 -5.37 -7.84 4.71
C GLY A 51 -6.00 -6.46 4.92
N TYR A 52 -6.74 -6.33 6.03
CA TYR A 52 -7.33 -5.07 6.47
C TYR A 52 -6.53 -4.42 7.61
N VAL A 53 -6.78 -3.14 7.84
CA VAL A 53 -6.32 -2.37 8.99
C VAL A 53 -7.51 -2.05 9.88
N LEU A 54 -7.47 -2.48 11.14
CA LEU A 54 -8.47 -2.19 12.15
C LEU A 54 -7.85 -1.38 13.28
N ILE A 55 -8.40 -0.20 13.53
CA ILE A 55 -8.03 0.67 14.64
C ILE A 55 -9.28 0.82 15.52
N SER A 56 -9.28 0.22 16.71
CA SER A 56 -10.47 0.28 17.57
C SER A 56 -10.18 0.36 19.05
N TYR A 57 -10.89 1.23 19.77
CA TYR A 57 -10.65 1.49 21.20
C TYR A 57 -9.19 1.90 21.45
N VAL A 58 -8.72 2.89 20.69
CA VAL A 58 -7.39 3.48 20.79
C VAL A 58 -7.53 4.92 21.27
N ASP A 59 -6.91 5.22 22.41
CA ASP A 59 -7.05 6.47 23.15
C ASP A 59 -5.81 7.37 23.07
N VAL A 60 -4.76 6.96 22.35
CA VAL A 60 -3.62 7.85 22.07
C VAL A 60 -4.09 9.05 21.26
N LYS A 61 -3.59 10.25 21.58
CA LYS A 61 -4.03 11.49 20.90
C LYS A 61 -3.66 11.53 19.42
N ARG A 62 -2.49 11.01 19.07
CA ARG A 62 -1.96 11.02 17.70
C ARG A 62 -1.47 9.62 17.34
N LEU A 63 -2.09 9.01 16.33
CA LEU A 63 -1.64 7.75 15.76
C LEU A 63 -1.03 8.03 14.39
N VAL A 64 0.27 7.79 14.25
CA VAL A 64 1.02 8.08 13.01
C VAL A 64 1.50 6.79 12.37
N LEU A 65 1.10 6.56 11.12
CA LEU A 65 1.57 5.48 10.24
C LEU A 65 2.26 6.12 9.03
N PRO A 66 3.44 6.72 9.21
CA PRO A 66 4.07 7.62 8.24
C PRO A 66 4.54 6.90 6.98
N SER A 67 4.81 5.59 7.06
CA SER A 67 5.31 4.80 5.92
C SER A 67 4.24 3.97 5.24
N LEU A 68 3.02 3.86 5.80
CA LEU A 68 1.98 2.98 5.26
C LEU A 68 1.50 3.52 3.92
N GLN A 69 1.72 2.74 2.86
CA GLN A 69 1.44 3.12 1.48
C GLN A 69 0.25 2.36 0.88
N ILE A 70 0.13 1.07 1.20
CA ILE A 70 -0.81 0.17 0.54
C ILE A 70 -1.54 -0.70 1.56
N ILE A 71 -2.86 -0.76 1.44
CA ILE A 71 -3.71 -1.78 2.06
C ILE A 71 -4.32 -2.61 0.93
N ARG A 72 -3.97 -3.89 0.84
CA ARG A 72 -4.42 -4.71 -0.30
C ARG A 72 -5.86 -5.19 -0.16
N GLY A 73 -6.37 -5.39 1.06
CA GLY A 73 -7.72 -5.89 1.27
C GLY A 73 -7.95 -7.32 0.75
N ARG A 74 -6.95 -8.21 0.82
CA ARG A 74 -7.13 -9.65 0.49
C ARG A 74 -8.08 -10.34 1.47
N SER A 75 -8.10 -9.84 2.70
CA SER A 75 -9.11 -10.10 3.73
C SER A 75 -9.72 -8.77 4.12
N LEU A 76 -11.03 -8.79 4.42
CA LEU A 76 -11.79 -7.60 4.79
C LEU A 76 -12.45 -7.81 6.16
N PHE A 77 -12.72 -6.72 6.86
CA PHE A 77 -13.43 -6.71 8.13
C PHE A 77 -14.92 -6.48 7.89
N SER A 78 -15.75 -7.46 8.26
CA SER A 78 -17.21 -7.37 8.15
C SER A 78 -17.82 -6.92 9.47
N VAL A 79 -18.75 -5.96 9.41
CA VAL A 79 -19.51 -5.51 10.58
C VAL A 79 -20.91 -6.14 10.55
N PRO A 80 -21.41 -6.71 11.66
CA PRO A 80 -22.77 -7.21 11.69
C PRO A 80 -23.78 -6.12 11.33
N ASN A 81 -24.68 -6.43 10.39
CA ASN A 81 -25.69 -5.50 9.86
C ASN A 81 -25.16 -4.33 9.02
N ASP A 82 -23.90 -4.40 8.57
CA ASP A 82 -23.41 -3.57 7.46
C ASP A 82 -23.16 -4.49 6.26
N GLU A 83 -23.70 -4.15 5.10
CA GLU A 83 -23.49 -4.93 3.87
C GLU A 83 -22.09 -4.72 3.27
N ARG A 84 -21.34 -3.75 3.79
CA ARG A 84 -19.99 -3.43 3.32
C ARG A 84 -18.94 -4.15 4.13
N ASP A 85 -17.92 -4.60 3.42
CA ASP A 85 -16.69 -5.13 3.98
C ASP A 85 -15.59 -4.06 3.92
N PHE A 86 -14.83 -3.93 5.01
CA PHE A 86 -13.88 -2.83 5.19
C PHE A 86 -12.43 -3.30 5.13
N SER A 87 -11.59 -2.60 4.36
CA SER A 87 -10.14 -2.77 4.37
C SER A 87 -9.45 -1.80 5.32
N LEU A 88 -10.09 -0.68 5.63
CA LEU A 88 -9.70 0.22 6.72
C LEU A 88 -10.92 0.54 7.56
N MET A 89 -10.87 0.16 8.85
CA MET A 89 -11.90 0.51 9.82
C MET A 89 -11.29 1.20 11.03
N VAL A 90 -11.81 2.38 11.35
CA VAL A 90 -11.44 3.14 12.56
C VAL A 90 -12.71 3.32 13.38
N ALA A 91 -12.75 2.73 14.57
CA ALA A 91 -13.99 2.73 15.35
C ALA A 91 -13.77 2.94 16.85
N LYS A 92 -14.63 3.77 17.45
CA LYS A 92 -14.72 3.98 18.91
C LYS A 92 -13.40 4.48 19.52
N CYS A 93 -12.66 5.30 18.78
CA CYS A 93 -11.45 5.97 19.27
C CYS A 93 -11.85 7.37 19.75
N SER A 94 -12.35 7.46 20.98
CA SER A 94 -12.99 8.68 21.48
C SER A 94 -11.99 9.79 21.80
N LYS A 95 -10.75 9.46 22.21
CA LYS A 95 -9.71 10.45 22.56
C LYS A 95 -8.71 10.76 21.44
N MET A 96 -8.68 9.95 20.39
CA MET A 96 -7.76 10.16 19.27
C MET A 96 -8.15 11.42 18.50
N GLU A 97 -7.22 12.35 18.36
CA GLU A 97 -7.41 13.63 17.68
C GLU A 97 -6.98 13.56 16.22
N THR A 98 -5.91 12.81 15.90
CA THR A 98 -5.41 12.67 14.52
C THR A 98 -5.00 11.24 14.20
N LEU A 99 -5.31 10.81 12.97
CA LEU A 99 -4.81 9.59 12.36
C LEU A 99 -4.00 9.98 11.12
N GLU A 100 -2.68 9.92 11.25
CA GLU A 100 -1.75 10.47 10.27
C GLU A 100 -1.20 9.38 9.35
N MET A 101 -1.64 9.37 8.09
CA MET A 101 -1.21 8.41 7.06
C MET A 101 -0.72 9.11 5.78
N PRO A 102 0.26 10.04 5.87
CA PRO A 102 0.67 10.89 4.74
C PRO A 102 1.21 10.11 3.53
N ALA A 103 1.71 8.89 3.72
CA ALA A 103 2.21 8.03 2.65
C ALA A 103 1.14 7.12 2.03
N LEU A 104 -0.10 7.08 2.54
CA LEU A 104 -1.13 6.17 2.03
C LEU A 104 -1.52 6.58 0.61
N ARG A 105 -1.38 5.66 -0.35
CA ARG A 105 -1.69 5.89 -1.78
C ARG A 105 -2.78 4.99 -2.29
N ASP A 106 -2.87 3.76 -1.79
CA ASP A 106 -3.75 2.77 -2.39
C ASP A 106 -4.45 1.86 -1.38
N ILE A 107 -5.76 1.73 -1.56
CA ILE A 107 -6.59 0.69 -0.97
C ILE A 107 -7.18 -0.11 -2.12
N LEU A 108 -6.64 -1.32 -2.35
CA LEU A 108 -6.93 -2.08 -3.57
C LEU A 108 -8.33 -2.68 -3.58
N HIS A 109 -8.79 -3.15 -2.43
CA HIS A 109 -10.10 -3.79 -2.25
C HIS A 109 -10.73 -3.36 -0.93
N GLY A 110 -12.07 -3.33 -0.88
CA GLY A 110 -12.83 -3.06 0.35
C GLY A 110 -13.03 -1.58 0.68
N SER A 111 -14.04 -1.33 1.52
CA SER A 111 -14.49 0.00 1.92
C SER A 111 -13.64 0.60 3.05
N VAL A 112 -13.79 1.92 3.23
CA VAL A 112 -13.22 2.64 4.38
C VAL A 112 -14.35 3.06 5.30
N GLY A 113 -14.24 2.71 6.58
CA GLY A 113 -15.27 2.98 7.59
C GLY A 113 -14.71 3.69 8.81
N LEU A 114 -15.27 4.85 9.14
CA LEU A 114 -14.96 5.58 10.36
C LEU A 114 -16.23 5.75 11.20
N PHE A 115 -16.23 5.14 12.37
CA PHE A 115 -17.41 5.01 13.24
C PHE A 115 -17.13 5.51 14.66
N ASP A 116 -17.93 6.44 15.16
CA ASP A 116 -17.91 6.86 16.56
C ASP A 116 -16.52 7.37 17.06
N ASN A 117 -15.80 8.12 16.21
CA ASN A 117 -14.51 8.74 16.55
C ASN A 117 -14.71 10.24 16.83
N TYR A 118 -15.05 10.57 18.07
CA TYR A 118 -15.51 11.93 18.43
C TYR A 118 -14.48 13.04 18.17
N ASN A 119 -13.24 12.83 18.59
CA ASN A 119 -12.21 13.87 18.54
C ASN A 119 -11.42 13.88 17.23
N LEU A 120 -11.74 12.99 16.28
CA LEU A 120 -10.92 12.78 15.10
C LEU A 120 -11.07 13.95 14.11
N CYS A 121 -9.98 14.69 13.93
CA CYS A 121 -9.90 15.82 13.03
C CYS A 121 -9.32 15.44 11.65
N HIS A 122 -9.48 16.37 10.70
CA HIS A 122 -8.94 16.36 9.32
C HIS A 122 -9.40 15.24 8.39
N ILE A 123 -9.87 14.10 8.90
CA ILE A 123 -10.19 12.92 8.07
C ILE A 123 -11.28 13.19 7.02
N LYS A 124 -12.21 14.12 7.32
CA LYS A 124 -13.25 14.58 6.38
C LYS A 124 -12.69 15.39 5.20
N THR A 125 -11.49 15.93 5.32
CA THR A 125 -10.81 16.69 4.25
C THR A 125 -10.15 15.77 3.23
N ILE A 126 -9.91 14.51 3.59
CA ILE A 126 -9.25 13.52 2.72
C ILE A 126 -10.18 13.17 1.56
N ASN A 127 -9.64 13.27 0.34
CA ASN A 127 -10.32 12.76 -0.84
C ASN A 127 -10.11 11.25 -0.95
N TRP A 128 -11.07 10.46 -0.49
CA TRP A 128 -10.99 9.01 -0.50
C TRP A 128 -11.06 8.38 -1.89
N THR A 129 -11.60 9.08 -2.90
CA THR A 129 -11.64 8.57 -4.29
C THR A 129 -10.25 8.48 -4.94
N GLU A 130 -9.30 9.28 -4.44
CA GLU A 130 -7.88 9.19 -4.79
C GLU A 130 -7.25 7.91 -4.24
N ILE A 131 -7.69 7.43 -3.08
CA ILE A 131 -7.04 6.33 -2.35
C ILE A 131 -7.69 4.98 -2.66
N ILE A 132 -9.03 4.91 -2.66
CA ILE A 132 -9.79 3.68 -2.90
C ILE A 132 -9.76 3.35 -4.39
N SER A 133 -9.21 2.18 -4.74
CA SER A 133 -9.14 1.69 -6.12
C SER A 133 -10.34 0.82 -6.51
N ASP A 134 -10.95 0.16 -5.53
CA ASP A 134 -12.15 -0.64 -5.75
C ASP A 134 -13.36 0.24 -6.08
N LYS A 135 -13.92 0.04 -7.28
CA LYS A 135 -15.05 0.81 -7.79
C LYS A 135 -16.37 0.51 -7.07
N GLN A 136 -16.45 -0.62 -6.36
CA GLN A 136 -17.63 -1.01 -5.57
C GLN A 136 -17.51 -0.61 -4.10
N ALA A 137 -16.30 -0.27 -3.65
CA ALA A 137 -16.03 0.19 -2.31
C ALA A 137 -16.47 1.64 -2.10
N SER A 138 -16.76 1.98 -0.84
CA SER A 138 -17.17 3.32 -0.46
C SER A 138 -16.43 3.81 0.77
N TYR A 139 -16.42 5.12 0.96
CA TYR A 139 -16.01 5.75 2.21
C TYR A 139 -17.25 6.09 3.04
N THR A 140 -17.24 5.71 4.31
CA THR A 140 -18.31 6.04 5.26
C THR A 140 -17.72 6.68 6.50
N TYR A 141 -18.28 7.82 6.87
CA TYR A 141 -18.04 8.46 8.15
C TYR A 141 -19.37 8.56 8.88
N GLN A 142 -19.50 7.87 10.01
CA GLN A 142 -20.69 7.88 10.82
C GLN A 142 -20.34 8.20 12.27
N TYR A 143 -21.11 9.09 12.86
CA TYR A 143 -20.95 9.52 14.23
C TYR A 143 -22.34 9.72 14.83
N ASN A 144 -22.68 8.94 15.85
CA ASN A 144 -24.02 8.90 16.45
C ASN A 144 -24.11 9.74 17.73
N ILE A 145 -23.89 11.05 17.69
CA ILE A 145 -24.09 11.94 18.85
C ILE A 145 -24.79 13.25 18.43
N THR A 146 -25.60 13.79 19.34
CA THR A 146 -26.38 15.03 19.20
C THR A 146 -25.57 16.31 19.40
N GLU A 147 -24.28 16.20 19.71
CA GLU A 147 -23.40 17.31 20.03
C GLU A 147 -22.86 17.98 18.76
N THR A 148 -22.61 19.28 18.84
CA THR A 148 -21.97 20.05 17.77
C THR A 148 -20.58 19.51 17.49
N GLU A 149 -20.25 19.36 16.21
CA GLU A 149 -18.92 18.94 15.78
C GLU A 149 -17.84 19.88 16.32
N ARG A 150 -16.75 19.29 16.84
CA ARG A 150 -15.62 20.05 17.40
C ARG A 150 -14.96 20.89 16.31
N GLU A 151 -14.52 22.09 16.68
CA GLU A 151 -13.69 22.91 15.80
C GLU A 151 -12.29 22.30 15.71
N CYS A 152 -11.91 21.87 14.51
CA CYS A 152 -10.59 21.30 14.22
C CYS A 152 -9.64 22.36 13.66
N PRO A 153 -8.33 22.28 13.96
CA PRO A 153 -7.33 23.11 13.31
C PRO A 153 -7.41 22.99 11.77
N PRO A 154 -7.17 24.08 11.02
CA PRO A 154 -7.11 23.99 9.57
C PRO A 154 -5.86 23.21 9.11
N CYS A 155 -5.91 22.68 7.89
CA CYS A 155 -4.71 22.15 7.23
C CYS A 155 -3.66 23.25 7.02
N ASP A 156 -2.40 22.83 6.83
CA ASP A 156 -1.33 23.74 6.45
C ASP A 156 -1.67 24.49 5.15
N LYS A 157 -1.28 25.76 5.05
CA LYS A 157 -1.59 26.62 3.89
C LYS A 157 -0.97 26.12 2.58
N SER A 158 0.04 25.26 2.66
CA SER A 158 0.68 24.62 1.50
C SER A 158 -0.11 23.43 0.95
N CYS A 159 -1.09 22.89 1.69
CA CYS A 159 -1.90 21.78 1.21
C CYS A 159 -2.85 22.25 0.10
N VAL A 160 -2.77 21.60 -1.06
CA VAL A 160 -3.64 21.89 -2.22
C VAL A 160 -5.08 21.42 -1.97
N ALA A 161 -5.25 20.39 -1.13
CA ALA A 161 -6.53 19.79 -0.79
C ALA A 161 -6.55 19.36 0.69
N GLY A 162 -6.91 18.10 0.97
CA GLY A 162 -6.98 17.56 2.33
C GLY A 162 -5.62 17.34 3.00
N CYS A 163 -5.66 17.10 4.30
CA CYS A 163 -4.51 16.71 5.12
C CYS A 163 -4.90 15.64 6.13
N TRP A 164 -3.91 14.89 6.60
CA TRP A 164 -4.08 13.86 7.64
C TRP A 164 -3.95 14.41 9.07
N GLY A 165 -3.48 15.65 9.20
CA GLY A 165 -3.10 16.29 10.44
C GLY A 165 -2.48 17.66 10.17
N GLU A 166 -1.96 18.30 11.20
CA GLU A 166 -1.31 19.60 11.10
C GLU A 166 0.07 19.52 10.41
N GLY A 167 0.46 20.62 9.75
CA GLY A 167 1.76 20.80 9.11
C GLY A 167 1.86 20.25 7.68
N ALA A 168 2.75 20.87 6.89
CA ALA A 168 2.93 20.57 5.46
C ALA A 168 3.25 19.09 5.12
N HIS A 169 3.86 18.34 6.06
CA HIS A 169 4.16 16.92 5.86
C HIS A 169 2.91 16.02 5.86
N ASN A 170 1.79 16.52 6.38
CA ASN A 170 0.51 15.81 6.45
C ASN A 170 -0.42 16.12 5.27
N CYS A 171 0.00 16.94 4.31
CA CYS A 171 -0.81 17.18 3.11
C CYS A 171 -1.06 15.88 2.33
N GLN A 172 -2.31 15.68 1.90
CA GLN A 172 -2.66 14.57 1.03
C GLN A 172 -1.94 14.72 -0.31
N GLN A 173 -1.30 13.64 -0.76
CA GLN A 173 -0.68 13.58 -2.08
C GLN A 173 -1.62 12.89 -3.08
N PHE A 174 -1.49 13.27 -4.35
CA PHE A 174 -2.34 12.82 -5.44
C PHE A 174 -1.51 12.15 -6.52
N SER A 175 -2.00 11.03 -6.99
CA SER A 175 -1.35 10.11 -7.91
C SER A 175 -2.33 9.37 -8.81
N LYS A 176 -3.65 9.64 -8.72
CA LYS A 176 -4.70 9.02 -9.55
C LYS A 176 -5.62 10.07 -10.19
N ILE A 177 -6.24 10.93 -9.40
CA ILE A 177 -7.28 11.84 -9.92
C ILE A 177 -6.71 12.98 -10.77
N ASN A 178 -5.46 13.38 -10.52
CA ASN A 178 -4.79 14.47 -11.24
C ASN A 178 -4.01 13.96 -12.48
N CYS A 179 -4.14 12.68 -12.79
CA CYS A 179 -3.41 12.08 -13.91
C CYS A 179 -4.04 12.42 -15.25
N SER A 180 -3.22 12.38 -16.29
CA SER A 180 -3.71 12.49 -17.66
C SER A 180 -4.68 11.34 -17.97
N PRO A 181 -5.76 11.57 -18.75
CA PRO A 181 -6.64 10.49 -19.22
C PRO A 181 -5.92 9.37 -19.99
N GLN A 182 -4.71 9.65 -20.52
CA GLN A 182 -3.88 8.65 -21.20
C GLN A 182 -3.29 7.59 -20.25
N CYS A 183 -3.34 7.81 -18.94
CA CYS A 183 -2.84 6.85 -17.96
C CYS A 183 -3.79 5.65 -17.73
N ALA A 184 -4.90 5.55 -18.48
CA ALA A 184 -5.82 4.41 -18.48
C ALA A 184 -6.28 3.98 -17.08
N ASP A 185 -6.72 4.94 -16.27
CA ASP A 185 -7.11 4.79 -14.85
C ASP A 185 -5.98 4.34 -13.90
N GLY A 186 -4.73 4.29 -14.39
CA GLY A 186 -3.54 4.01 -13.59
C GLY A 186 -3.05 5.21 -12.77
N ARG A 187 -1.92 5.01 -12.09
CA ARG A 187 -1.28 6.05 -11.28
C ARG A 187 -0.35 6.94 -12.12
N CYS A 188 0.04 8.10 -11.61
CA CYS A 188 1.01 9.00 -12.22
C CYS A 188 1.87 9.71 -11.16
N PHE A 189 3.04 10.22 -11.56
CA PHE A 189 3.89 11.09 -10.74
C PHE A 189 3.78 12.57 -11.15
N GLY A 190 2.94 12.88 -12.12
CA GLY A 190 2.63 14.23 -12.58
C GLY A 190 1.47 14.25 -13.58
N PRO A 191 0.95 15.44 -13.94
CA PRO A 191 -0.27 15.58 -14.73
C PRO A 191 -0.07 15.31 -16.23
N ASN A 192 1.17 15.25 -16.73
CA ASN A 192 1.42 15.16 -18.16
C ASN A 192 1.16 13.73 -18.69
N PRO A 193 0.76 13.56 -19.97
CA PRO A 193 0.50 12.25 -20.55
C PRO A 193 1.70 11.27 -20.56
N ARG A 194 2.92 11.77 -20.37
CA ARG A 194 4.15 10.96 -20.31
C ARG A 194 4.56 10.61 -18.87
N GLU A 195 3.81 11.08 -17.88
CA GLU A 195 4.11 10.91 -16.45
C GLU A 195 3.24 9.82 -15.81
N CYS A 196 2.66 8.95 -16.63
CA CYS A 196 1.92 7.78 -16.19
C CYS A 196 2.88 6.72 -15.62
N CYS A 197 2.47 6.12 -14.51
CA CYS A 197 3.09 4.92 -13.98
C CYS A 197 2.73 3.71 -14.86
N HIS A 198 3.65 2.76 -14.98
CA HIS A 198 3.42 1.55 -15.78
C HIS A 198 2.41 0.61 -15.09
N SER A 199 1.50 -0.01 -15.85
CA SER A 199 0.35 -0.78 -15.33
C SER A 199 0.70 -2.03 -14.51
N LEU A 200 1.91 -2.57 -14.67
CA LEU A 200 2.44 -3.67 -13.85
C LEU A 200 3.23 -3.21 -12.61
N VAL A 201 3.33 -1.90 -12.37
CA VAL A 201 4.03 -1.35 -11.21
C VAL A 201 3.05 -1.24 -10.06
N VAL A 202 2.79 -2.37 -9.41
CA VAL A 202 2.57 -2.34 -7.96
C VAL A 202 3.96 -2.18 -7.33
N TRP A 203 4.49 -0.97 -7.46
CA TRP A 203 5.67 -0.37 -6.83
C TRP A 203 6.90 -1.27 -6.58
N LEU A 204 7.78 -1.38 -7.59
CA LEU A 204 9.21 -1.65 -7.40
C LEU A 204 9.98 -0.35 -7.13
N VAL A 205 9.62 0.39 -6.07
CA VAL A 205 10.43 1.52 -5.63
C VAL A 205 10.72 1.41 -4.14
N ALA A 206 11.65 0.51 -3.81
CA ALA A 206 12.70 0.73 -2.81
C ALA A 206 13.61 -0.51 -2.74
N GLY A 207 14.89 -0.37 -3.12
CA GLY A 207 15.95 -1.15 -2.46
C GLY A 207 16.95 -1.87 -3.35
N GLU A 208 16.55 -2.55 -4.42
CA GLU A 208 17.48 -3.36 -5.24
C GLU A 208 17.09 -3.32 -6.72
N ARG A 209 18.06 -2.94 -7.56
CA ARG A 209 17.84 -2.65 -8.98
C ARG A 209 17.74 -3.97 -9.77
N VAL A 210 16.54 -4.33 -10.21
CA VAL A 210 16.35 -5.10 -11.45
C VAL A 210 15.36 -4.33 -12.32
N LEU A 211 15.87 -3.70 -13.37
CA LEU A 211 15.07 -2.99 -14.35
C LEU A 211 14.50 -4.02 -15.32
N ILE A 212 13.20 -4.32 -15.22
CA ILE A 212 12.50 -5.09 -16.25
C ILE A 212 11.76 -4.07 -17.12
N THR A 213 12.27 -3.82 -18.33
CA THR A 213 11.53 -3.06 -19.34
C THR A 213 10.64 -4.01 -20.13
N ALA A 214 9.34 -3.73 -20.13
CA ALA A 214 8.36 -4.41 -20.96
C ALA A 214 7.83 -3.40 -21.99
N ASN A 215 8.11 -3.62 -23.27
CA ASN A 215 7.52 -2.84 -24.36
C ASN A 215 6.34 -3.64 -24.94
N SER A 216 5.16 -3.02 -25.03
CA SER A 216 4.04 -3.55 -25.80
C SER A 216 4.08 -3.01 -27.24
N PHE A 217 4.23 -3.92 -28.21
CA PHE A 217 3.90 -3.65 -29.63
C PHE A 217 2.44 -4.08 -29.90
N PRO A 218 1.78 -3.61 -30.97
CA PRO A 218 0.33 -3.74 -31.18
C PRO A 218 -0.17 -5.17 -31.51
N ARG A 219 0.61 -6.21 -31.18
CA ARG A 219 0.19 -7.62 -31.22
C ARG A 219 0.70 -8.31 -29.96
N SER A 220 -0.18 -8.48 -28.97
CA SER A 220 -0.15 -9.27 -27.72
C SER A 220 1.12 -10.03 -27.28
N THR A 221 2.31 -9.47 -27.52
CA THR A 221 3.60 -10.09 -27.24
C THR A 221 4.35 -9.16 -26.30
N VAL A 222 4.60 -9.63 -25.08
CA VAL A 222 5.42 -8.93 -24.10
C VAL A 222 6.86 -9.40 -24.27
N LEU A 223 7.75 -8.50 -24.68
CA LEU A 223 9.19 -8.74 -24.69
C LEU A 223 9.76 -8.26 -23.35
N LEU A 224 10.30 -9.19 -22.57
CA LEU A 224 11.08 -8.91 -21.37
C LEU A 224 12.54 -8.77 -21.78
N SER A 225 13.11 -7.57 -21.69
CA SER A 225 14.56 -7.38 -21.82
C SER A 225 15.20 -7.26 -20.45
N VAL A 226 16.11 -8.19 -20.15
CA VAL A 226 17.01 -8.10 -18.99
C VAL A 226 18.32 -7.46 -19.48
N PRO A 227 18.80 -6.37 -18.86
CA PRO A 227 20.09 -5.79 -19.24
C PRO A 227 21.21 -6.78 -18.91
N THR A 228 22.07 -7.06 -19.89
CA THR A 228 23.15 -8.06 -19.83
C THR A 228 24.37 -7.65 -19.00
N GLU A 229 24.22 -6.76 -18.03
CA GLU A 229 25.31 -6.41 -17.11
C GLU A 229 25.06 -7.04 -15.74
N GLY A 230 25.54 -8.27 -15.61
CA GLY A 230 25.51 -9.06 -14.38
C GLY A 230 24.89 -10.43 -14.63
N ALA A 231 25.62 -11.49 -14.28
CA ALA A 231 25.13 -12.86 -14.38
C ALA A 231 23.89 -13.02 -13.50
N LEU A 232 22.71 -13.07 -14.12
CA LEU A 232 21.48 -13.42 -13.42
C LEU A 232 21.57 -14.90 -13.05
N ASP A 233 21.58 -15.21 -11.76
CA ASP A 233 21.61 -16.59 -11.27
C ASP A 233 20.44 -17.39 -11.87
N ARG A 234 20.71 -18.64 -12.28
CA ARG A 234 19.72 -19.54 -12.92
C ARG A 234 18.47 -19.71 -12.07
N THR A 235 18.64 -19.64 -10.74
CA THR A 235 17.56 -19.69 -9.76
C THR A 235 16.64 -18.47 -9.88
N LEU A 236 17.19 -17.25 -9.91
CA LEU A 236 16.46 -15.99 -10.09
C LEU A 236 15.77 -15.92 -11.46
N ALA A 237 16.44 -16.35 -12.53
CA ALA A 237 15.83 -16.42 -13.86
C ALA A 237 14.60 -17.35 -13.87
N SER A 238 14.70 -18.51 -13.23
CA SER A 238 13.59 -19.48 -13.16
C SER A 238 12.40 -18.99 -12.32
N VAL A 239 12.64 -18.17 -11.29
CA VAL A 239 11.59 -17.55 -10.47
C VAL A 239 10.86 -16.46 -11.25
N VAL A 240 11.60 -15.60 -11.95
CA VAL A 240 11.03 -14.55 -12.80
C VAL A 240 10.17 -15.14 -13.93
N ILE A 241 10.62 -16.24 -14.55
CA ILE A 241 9.86 -16.92 -15.61
C ILE A 241 8.59 -17.57 -15.07
N ARG A 242 8.64 -18.26 -13.92
CA ARG A 242 7.44 -18.86 -13.31
C ARG A 242 6.42 -17.81 -12.94
N HIS A 243 6.85 -16.71 -12.33
CA HIS A 243 5.93 -15.63 -11.98
C HIS A 243 5.34 -14.93 -13.23
N ALA A 244 6.13 -14.74 -14.28
CA ALA A 244 5.62 -14.20 -15.54
C ALA A 244 4.57 -15.12 -16.19
N GLN A 245 4.74 -16.44 -16.13
CA GLN A 245 3.80 -17.42 -16.68
C GLN A 245 2.51 -17.55 -15.84
N GLU A 246 2.57 -17.37 -14.52
CA GLU A 246 1.38 -17.34 -13.66
C GLU A 246 0.53 -16.08 -13.84
N VAL A 247 1.17 -14.94 -14.14
CA VAL A 247 0.49 -13.64 -14.27
C VAL A 247 -0.13 -13.43 -15.66
N ALA A 248 0.38 -14.08 -16.70
CA ALA A 248 -0.18 -14.00 -18.05
C ALA A 248 -0.09 -15.35 -18.80
N PRO A 249 -1.13 -16.21 -18.75
CA PRO A 249 -1.09 -17.56 -19.35
C PRO A 249 -0.98 -17.57 -20.88
N ALA A 250 -1.11 -16.42 -21.55
CA ALA A 250 -0.87 -16.26 -22.99
C ALA A 250 0.63 -16.15 -23.36
N LEU A 251 1.56 -16.11 -22.39
CA LEU A 251 3.01 -16.13 -22.61
C LEU A 251 3.50 -17.53 -23.04
N LEU A 252 3.12 -17.96 -24.25
CA LEU A 252 3.54 -19.25 -24.82
C LEU A 252 4.98 -19.27 -25.37
N LEU A 253 5.72 -18.15 -25.36
CA LEU A 253 7.02 -18.04 -26.03
C LEU A 253 8.23 -17.77 -25.11
N LEU A 254 8.08 -17.86 -23.79
CA LEU A 254 9.23 -17.75 -22.87
C LEU A 254 10.11 -19.02 -22.84
N SER A 255 9.63 -20.15 -23.34
CA SER A 255 10.40 -21.42 -23.34
C SER A 255 11.38 -21.55 -24.51
N ALA A 256 11.34 -20.68 -25.52
CA ALA A 256 12.08 -20.89 -26.78
C ALA A 256 13.32 -19.98 -26.99
N TRP A 257 13.55 -18.95 -26.17
CA TRP A 257 14.65 -17.99 -26.40
C TRP A 257 15.82 -18.04 -25.41
N LEU A 258 15.75 -18.91 -24.38
CA LEU A 258 16.86 -19.12 -23.44
C LEU A 258 17.83 -20.26 -23.86
N VAL A 259 17.59 -20.91 -25.00
CA VAL A 259 18.49 -21.97 -25.50
C VAL A 259 19.61 -21.44 -26.42
N VAL A 260 19.60 -20.17 -26.83
CA VAL A 260 20.54 -19.71 -27.88
C VAL A 260 21.78 -18.95 -27.37
N THR A 261 21.95 -18.66 -26.08
CA THR A 261 23.13 -17.88 -25.63
C THR A 261 24.01 -18.52 -24.56
N SER A 262 23.98 -19.85 -24.40
CA SER A 262 24.93 -20.56 -23.50
C SER A 262 25.87 -21.56 -24.18
N SER A 263 25.97 -21.59 -25.51
CA SER A 263 26.80 -22.58 -26.22
C SER A 263 27.58 -22.05 -27.42
N THR A 264 28.11 -20.83 -27.40
CA THR A 264 29.14 -20.42 -28.38
C THR A 264 30.16 -19.44 -27.81
N THR A 265 30.75 -19.75 -26.65
CA THR A 265 32.13 -19.30 -26.38
C THR A 265 32.88 -20.42 -25.68
N GLU A 266 34.01 -20.80 -26.28
CA GLU A 266 35.04 -21.70 -25.75
C GLU A 266 34.76 -23.22 -25.77
N ASN A 267 34.94 -23.83 -26.95
CA ASN A 267 35.89 -24.94 -27.14
C ASN A 267 35.85 -25.44 -28.59
N ALA A 268 36.91 -25.18 -29.36
CA ALA A 268 37.58 -26.15 -30.25
C ALA A 268 38.45 -25.43 -31.30
N VAL A 269 39.74 -25.50 -31.04
CA VAL A 269 40.86 -25.24 -31.95
C VAL A 269 40.84 -26.19 -33.17
N ARG A 270 41.26 -25.67 -34.34
CA ARG A 270 41.76 -26.37 -35.56
C ARG A 270 40.78 -27.21 -36.40
N SER A 271 40.72 -26.89 -37.70
CA SER A 271 41.20 -27.76 -38.81
C SER A 271 40.63 -27.30 -40.17
N VAL A 272 41.42 -26.59 -41.00
CA VAL A 272 41.98 -27.08 -42.29
C VAL A 272 41.05 -26.98 -43.51
N ARG A 273 41.43 -26.03 -44.39
CA ARG A 273 41.49 -26.02 -45.86
C ARG A 273 40.26 -26.20 -46.76
N ARG A 274 40.28 -25.27 -47.74
CA ARG A 274 39.75 -25.24 -49.12
C ARG A 274 38.30 -24.84 -49.29
#